data_AF-A0A426X654-F1
#
_entry.id   AF-A0A426X654-F1
#
_cell.length_a   1.000
_cell.length_b   1.000
_cell.length_c   1.000
_cell.angle_alpha   90.00
_cell.angle_beta   90.00
_cell.angle_gamma   90.00
#
_symmetry.space_group_name_H-M   'P 1'
#
loop_
_entity.id
_entity.type
_entity.pdbx_description
1 polymer ?
#
loop_
_entity_poly.entity_id
_entity_poly.type
_entity_poly.pdbx_seq_one_letter_code
_entity_poly.pdbx_strand_id
1 'polypeptide(L)' 'MVWKLAEAGMDVARLNMSHGDHESHQKIVDLVKEYNAQSKDHVIAIMLDTKVHIHYLQTSPTSLI' A
#
# COMPACT_ATOMS: atom_id res chain seq x y z
N MET A 1 12.79 4.52 0.63
CA MET A 1 11.68 5.39 0.20
C MET A 1 10.76 5.74 1.37
N VAL A 2 10.31 4.76 2.16
CA VAL A 2 9.42 4.96 3.35
C VAL A 2 9.89 6.08 4.27
N TRP A 3 11.17 6.09 4.65
CA TRP A 3 11.78 7.13 5.49
C TRP A 3 11.61 8.56 4.96
N LYS A 4 11.86 8.78 3.67
CA LYS A 4 11.69 10.10 3.04
C LYS A 4 10.23 10.56 3.05
N LEU A 5 9.30 9.63 2.89
CA LEU A 5 7.86 9.92 2.95
C LEU A 5 7.42 10.24 4.37
N ALA A 6 7.95 9.51 5.35
CA ALA A 6 7.72 9.76 6.77
C ALA A 6 8.17 11.17 7.17
N GLU A 7 9.41 11.54 6.84
CA GLU A 7 9.98 12.88 7.07
C GLU A 7 9.23 13.99 6.30
N ALA A 8 8.61 13.65 5.17
CA ALA A 8 7.75 14.55 4.41
C ALA A 8 6.32 14.67 4.98
N GLY A 9 5.98 13.95 6.06
CA GLY A 9 4.68 14.02 6.74
C GLY A 9 3.68 12.93 6.36
N MET A 10 4.13 11.73 5.99
CA MET A 10 3.22 10.59 5.74
C MET A 10 2.64 10.02 7.05
N ASP A 11 1.32 10.05 7.22
CA ASP A 11 0.66 9.53 8.43
C ASP A 11 0.20 8.07 8.33
N VAL A 12 -0.06 7.57 7.12
CA VAL A 12 -0.59 6.22 6.89
C VAL A 12 0.09 5.54 5.72
N ALA A 13 0.61 4.34 5.95
CA ALA A 13 1.06 3.43 4.91
C ALA A 13 -0.08 2.48 4.52
N ARG A 14 -0.69 2.69 3.34
CA ARG A 14 -1.72 1.79 2.78
C ARG A 14 -1.09 0.65 1.99
N LEU A 15 -1.37 -0.58 2.40
CA LEU A 15 -0.97 -1.82 1.73
C LEU A 15 -2.15 -2.35 0.92
N ASN A 16 -2.06 -2.24 -0.41
CA ASN A 16 -3.10 -2.71 -1.30
C ASN A 16 -2.93 -4.21 -1.60
N MET A 17 -3.75 -5.07 -0.98
CA MET A 17 -3.68 -6.53 -1.16
C MET A 17 -4.18 -7.02 -2.53
N SER A 18 -4.68 -6.12 -3.37
CA SER A 18 -4.97 -6.43 -4.78
C SER A 18 -3.68 -6.57 -5.61
N HIS A 19 -2.58 -5.99 -5.15
CA HIS A 19 -1.27 -6.00 -5.81
C HIS A 19 -0.17 -6.46 -4.84
N GLY A 20 0.93 -6.96 -5.40
CA GLY A 20 2.04 -7.49 -4.59
C GLY A 20 1.73 -8.81 -3.90
N ASP A 21 2.67 -9.26 -3.08
CA ASP A 21 2.63 -10.51 -2.32
C ASP A 21 2.88 -10.25 -0.84
N HIS A 22 2.74 -11.29 -0.01
CA HIS A 22 2.94 -11.15 1.43
C HIS A 22 4.36 -10.71 1.80
N GLU A 23 5.38 -11.14 1.06
CA GLU A 23 6.78 -10.83 1.36
C GLU A 23 7.10 -9.34 1.11
N SER A 24 6.65 -8.82 -0.02
CA SER A 24 6.81 -7.40 -0.37
C SER A 24 6.07 -6.48 0.60
N HIS A 25 4.84 -6.84 1.00
CA HIS A 25 4.09 -6.09 2.01
C HIS A 25 4.77 -6.16 3.39
N GLN A 26 5.32 -7.32 3.78
CA GLN A 26 6.05 -7.47 5.05
C GLN A 26 7.24 -6.52 5.13
N LYS A 27 8.01 -6.36 4.05
CA LYS A 27 9.14 -5.41 3.99
C LYS A 27 8.69 -3.97 4.28
N ILE A 28 7.50 -3.57 3.82
CA ILE A 28 6.95 -2.24 4.11
C ILE A 28 6.54 -2.13 5.59
N VAL A 29 5.89 -3.16 6.13
CA VAL A 29 5.51 -3.22 7.56
C VAL A 29 6.74 -3.08 8.45
N ASP A 30 7.82 -3.81 8.14
CA ASP A 30 9.05 -3.79 8.94
C ASP A 30 9.70 -2.41 8.91
N LEU A 31 9.79 -1.77 7.74
CA LEU A 31 10.32 -0.41 7.61
C LEU A 31 9.49 0.63 8.39
N VAL A 32 8.16 0.51 8.37
CA VAL A 32 7.26 1.39 9.14
C VAL A 32 7.46 1.18 10.64
N LYS A 33 7.58 -0.08 11.10
CA LYS A 33 7.87 -0.38 12.51
C LYS A 33 9.23 0.13 12.95
N GLU A 34 10.24 -0.04 12.11
CA GLU A 34 11.60 0.46 12.36
C GLU A 34 11.61 1.99 12.51
N TYR A 35 10.89 2.70 11.63
CA TYR A 35 10.73 4.15 11.74
C TYR A 35 10.00 4.55 13.03
N ASN A 36 8.85 3.92 13.31
CA ASN A 36 8.05 4.21 14.51
C ASN A 36 8.80 3.91 15.82
N ALA A 37 9.77 2.98 15.82
CA ALA A 37 10.60 2.70 16.99
C ALA A 37 11.62 3.82 17.28
N GLN A 38 11.96 4.63 16.26
CA GLN A 38 12.96 5.70 16.35
C GLN A 38 12.31 7.09 16.48
N SER A 39 11.11 7.26 15.91
CA SER A 39 10.37 8.51 15.98
C SER A 39 9.59 8.65 17.29
N LYS A 40 9.73 9.81 17.95
CA LYS A 40 9.03 10.11 19.22
C LYS A 40 7.74 10.92 19.03
N ASP A 41 7.71 11.74 17.99
CA ASP A 41 6.66 12.76 17.80
C ASP A 41 5.73 12.43 16.63
N HIS A 42 6.12 11.48 15.76
CA HIS A 42 5.35 11.10 14.58
C HIS A 42 5.28 9.58 14.44
N VAL A 43 4.07 9.03 14.43
CA VAL A 43 3.80 7.60 14.29
C VAL A 43 2.99 7.37 13.04
N ILE A 44 3.46 6.45 12.19
CA ILE A 44 2.79 6.09 10.95
C ILE A 44 1.88 4.88 11.20
N ALA A 45 0.61 5.00 10.87
CA ALA A 45 -0.32 3.87 10.92
C ALA A 45 -0.16 2.96 9.69
N ILE A 46 -0.47 1.68 9.87
CA ILE A 46 -0.52 0.72 8.76
C ILE A 46 -1.99 0.43 8.45
N MET A 47 -2.39 0.66 7.20
CA MET A 47 -3.73 0.35 6.71
C MET A 47 -3.66 -0.82 5.73
N LEU A 48 -4.31 -1.93 6.05
CA LEU A 48 -4.49 -3.04 5.14
C LEU A 48 -5.75 -2.82 4.31
N ASP A 49 -5.59 -2.73 3.00
CA ASP A 49 -6.69 -2.65 2.06
C ASP A 49 -6.91 -4.00 1.38
N THR A 50 -8.11 -4.54 1.51
CA THR A 50 -8.43 -5.90 1.11
C THR A 50 -8.44 -6.05 -0.41
N LYS A 51 -8.33 -7.30 -0.85
CA LYS A 51 -8.29 -7.62 -2.28
C LYS A 51 -9.63 -7.31 -2.93
N VAL A 52 -9.62 -6.54 -4.01
CA VAL A 52 -10.79 -6.36 -4.88
C VAL A 52 -10.74 -7.39 -6.01
N HIS A 53 -11.90 -7.94 -6.35
CA HIS A 53 -12.08 -8.71 -7.57
C HIS A 53 -12.86 -7.86 -8.58
N ILE A 54 -12.22 -7.49 -9.68
CA ILE A 54 -12.88 -6.77 -10.77
C ILE A 54 -13.43 -7.81 -11.74
N HIS A 55 -14.75 -7.88 -11.85
CA HIS A 55 -15.39 -8.56 -12.96
C HIS A 55 -15.34 -7.63 -14.18
N TYR A 56 -14.51 -7.97 -15.15
CA TYR A 56 -14.64 -7.41 -16.48
C TYR A 56 -15.93 -7.96 -17.09
N LEU A 57 -16.94 -7.11 -17.25
CA LEU A 57 -18.02 -7.42 -18.17
C LEU A 57 -17.38 -7.56 -19.55
N GLN A 58 -17.46 -8.75 -20.14
CA GLN A 58 -17.01 -9.01 -21.50
C GLN A 58 -17.91 -8.25 -22.49
N THR A 59 -17.76 -6.93 -22.59
CA THR A 59 -18.20 -6.22 -23.78
C THR A 59 -17.01 -6.22 -24.73
N SER A 60 -17.10 -7.03 -25.79
CA SER A 60 -16.10 -7.09 -26.84
C SER A 60 -15.89 -5.70 -27.47
N PRO A 61 -14.67 -5.14 -27.50
CA PRO A 61 -14.40 -3.88 -28.16
C PRO A 61 -14.14 -4.11 -29.65
N THR A 62 -15.13 -4.60 -30.41
CA THR A 62 -15.02 -4.69 -31.88
C THR A 62 -16.37 -4.98 -32.54
N SER A 63 -17.16 -3.94 -32.81
CA SER A 63 -18.12 -3.89 -33.93
C SER A 63 -18.63 -2.46 -34.13
N LEU A 64 -17.73 -1.57 -34.53
CA LEU A 64 -18.11 -0.34 -35.24
C LEU A 64 -17.19 -0.25 -36.47
N ILE A 65 -17.62 -0.94 -37.52
CA ILE A 65 -17.36 -0.57 -38.91
C ILE A 65 -18.41 0.44 -39.34
#